data_AF-A0A3L6N5R4-F1
#
_entry.id   AF-A0A3L6N5R4-F1
#
_cell.length_a   1.000
_cell.length_b   1.000
_cell.length_c   1.000
_cell.angle_alpha   90.00
_cell.angle_beta   90.00
_cell.angle_gamma   90.00
#
_symmetry.space_group_name_H-M   'P 1'
#
loop_
_entity.id
_entity.type
_entity.pdbx_description
1 polymer ?
#
loop_
_entity_poly.entity_id
_entity_poly.type
_entity_poly.pdbx_seq_one_letter_code
_entity_poly.pdbx_strand_id
1 'polypeptide(L)'
;MPKSRLKWEYTEDDMADAILDITDHGFSPPQAAQRRGVPRTTLIDRLNGRGAAEDQIQPRRRLSKSQEDRLAFWILRQESLGYAPSHSQIRACVIGLLRQQGEHPDLGRNWVIKFINRRADLKTKMGRYQEAERFDSFTPRAVHWYFDIRDGQYSWIKPENTVNVDEGGIMTGFGLDSLVVGSADPKRKAFLKGPQTRNWTSFIEAVTADGRALVPGIIFKGKELQKQWFLDEFKQIADWYYITSPNGWTDDHIGIEWLERVYLP
;
A
#
# COMPACT_ATOMS: atom_id res chain seq x y z
N MET A 1 -3.07 50.07 -23.61
CA MET A 1 -3.66 48.77 -23.97
C MET A 1 -2.52 47.77 -24.17
N PRO A 2 -2.34 46.75 -23.32
CA PRO A 2 -1.40 45.68 -23.64
C PRO A 2 -1.98 44.87 -24.81
N LYS A 3 -1.26 44.78 -25.93
CA LYS A 3 -1.64 43.94 -27.07
C LYS A 3 -1.73 42.49 -26.58
N SER A 4 -2.89 41.85 -26.73
CA SER A 4 -3.01 40.41 -26.50
C SER A 4 -2.05 39.70 -27.45
N ARG A 5 -1.08 38.96 -26.91
CA ARG A 5 -0.21 38.11 -27.72
C ARG A 5 -1.09 37.13 -28.49
N LEU A 6 -0.97 37.11 -29.82
CA LEU A 6 -1.55 36.07 -30.66
C LEU A 6 -1.19 34.71 -30.06
N LYS A 7 -2.21 33.95 -29.67
CA LYS A 7 -2.04 32.62 -29.11
C LYS A 7 -1.91 31.67 -30.29
N TRP A 8 -0.69 31.23 -30.55
CA TRP A 8 -0.43 30.20 -31.56
C TRP A 8 -0.94 28.87 -31.02
N GLU A 9 -1.77 28.18 -31.80
CA GLU A 9 -2.19 26.81 -31.51
C GLU A 9 -1.27 25.86 -32.29
N TYR A 10 -0.42 25.14 -31.56
CA TYR A 10 0.48 24.11 -32.09
C TYR A 10 0.75 23.07 -31.00
N THR A 11 1.07 21.85 -31.40
CA THR A 11 1.42 20.74 -30.50
C THR A 11 2.95 20.58 -30.37
N GLU A 12 3.42 19.84 -29.36
CA GLU A 12 4.85 19.50 -29.27
C GLU A 12 5.31 18.63 -30.44
N ASP A 13 4.42 17.82 -31.02
CA ASP A 13 4.72 17.04 -32.23
C ASP A 13 4.96 17.95 -33.44
N ASP A 14 4.14 19.00 -33.62
CA ASP A 14 4.35 20.01 -34.67
C ASP A 14 5.72 20.72 -34.52
N MET A 15 6.16 20.94 -33.27
CA MET A 15 7.46 21.54 -32.97
C MET A 15 8.60 20.56 -33.22
N ALA A 16 8.44 19.28 -32.90
CA ALA A 16 9.41 18.23 -33.19
C ALA A 16 9.60 18.05 -34.71
N ASP A 17 8.50 17.99 -35.45
CA ASP A 17 8.49 17.94 -36.91
C ASP A 17 9.15 19.17 -37.54
N ALA A 18 8.93 20.36 -36.97
CA ALA A 18 9.57 21.59 -37.44
C ALA A 18 11.09 21.61 -37.18
N ILE A 19 11.57 20.96 -36.11
CA ILE A 19 13.00 20.77 -35.86
C ILE A 19 13.58 19.78 -36.88
N LEU A 20 12.86 18.67 -37.14
CA LEU A 20 13.27 17.65 -38.10
C LEU A 20 13.36 18.20 -39.54
N ASP A 21 12.41 19.07 -39.92
CA ASP A 21 12.43 19.80 -41.19
C ASP A 21 13.74 20.61 -41.35
N ILE A 22 14.31 21.12 -40.26
CA ILE A 22 15.56 21.90 -40.30
C ILE A 22 16.79 21.00 -40.27
N THR A 23 16.81 19.97 -39.41
CA THR A 23 18.00 19.12 -39.22
C THR A 23 18.19 18.09 -40.34
N ASP A 24 17.10 17.50 -40.82
CA ASP A 24 17.13 16.33 -41.70
C ASP A 24 16.68 16.68 -43.13
N HIS A 25 15.79 17.66 -43.26
CA HIS A 25 15.23 18.06 -44.56
C HIS A 25 15.80 19.38 -45.11
N GLY A 26 16.73 20.01 -44.39
CA GLY A 26 17.48 21.18 -44.86
C GLY A 26 16.64 22.45 -45.05
N PHE A 27 15.44 22.52 -44.47
CA PHE A 27 14.62 23.72 -44.54
C PHE A 27 15.22 24.84 -43.69
N SER A 28 15.06 26.08 -44.15
CA SER A 28 15.41 27.23 -43.31
C SER A 28 14.41 27.38 -42.14
N PRO A 29 14.83 27.92 -40.97
CA PRO A 29 13.93 28.10 -39.83
C PRO A 29 12.62 28.87 -40.13
N PRO A 30 12.59 29.89 -41.02
CA PRO A 30 11.34 30.51 -41.44
C PRO A 30 10.42 29.58 -42.23
N GLN A 31 10.97 28.77 -43.14
CA GLN A 31 10.20 27.83 -43.97
C GLN A 31 9.61 26.70 -43.14
N ALA A 32 10.40 26.11 -42.23
CA ALA A 32 9.93 25.07 -41.31
C ALA A 32 8.83 25.60 -40.38
N ALA A 33 9.01 26.82 -39.82
CA ALA A 33 8.02 27.46 -38.97
C ALA A 33 6.68 27.70 -39.70
N GLN A 34 6.74 28.18 -40.93
CA GLN A 34 5.54 28.44 -41.74
C GLN A 34 4.85 27.14 -42.16
N ARG A 35 5.62 26.11 -42.55
CA ARG A 35 5.11 24.81 -42.99
C ARG A 35 4.37 24.06 -41.89
N ARG A 36 4.88 24.12 -40.65
CA ARG A 36 4.33 23.42 -39.48
C ARG A 36 3.44 24.29 -38.60
N GLY A 37 3.21 25.55 -38.99
CA GLY A 37 2.35 26.47 -38.22
C GLY A 37 2.88 26.84 -36.84
N VAL A 38 4.19 26.68 -36.59
CA VAL A 38 4.80 26.96 -35.29
C VAL A 38 5.42 28.38 -35.23
N PRO A 39 5.46 29.03 -34.05
CA PRO A 39 6.10 30.33 -33.91
C PRO A 39 7.61 30.23 -34.17
N ARG A 40 8.11 30.97 -35.17
CA ARG A 40 9.54 30.99 -35.54
C ARG A 40 10.47 31.28 -34.35
N THR A 41 10.11 32.23 -33.49
CA THR A 41 10.91 32.58 -32.31
C THR A 41 11.04 31.41 -31.35
N THR A 42 9.96 30.64 -31.16
CA THR A 42 9.95 29.47 -30.28
C THR A 42 10.76 28.33 -30.89
N LEU A 43 10.67 28.12 -32.21
CA LEU A 43 11.47 27.13 -32.94
C LEU A 43 12.98 27.44 -32.84
N ILE A 44 13.37 28.70 -32.99
CA ILE A 44 14.78 29.14 -32.80
C ILE A 44 15.23 28.91 -31.34
N ASP A 45 14.38 29.25 -30.37
CA ASP A 45 14.67 28.98 -28.96
C ASP A 45 14.87 27.47 -28.69
N ARG A 46 14.07 26.59 -29.32
CA ARG A 46 14.24 25.13 -29.23
C ARG A 46 15.56 24.65 -29.82
N LEU A 47 15.93 25.15 -31.00
CA LEU A 47 17.20 24.82 -31.64
C LEU A 47 18.42 25.26 -30.80
N ASN A 48 18.27 26.37 -30.07
CA ASN A 48 19.27 26.86 -29.12
C ASN A 48 19.24 26.13 -27.76
N GLY A 49 18.51 25.01 -27.66
CA GLY A 49 18.49 24.14 -26.50
C GLY A 49 17.47 24.50 -25.41
N ARG A 50 16.56 25.46 -25.62
CA ARG A 50 15.46 25.69 -24.67
C ARG A 50 14.39 24.61 -24.85
N GLY A 51 14.01 23.92 -23.78
CA GLY A 51 12.91 22.95 -23.80
C GLY A 51 11.52 23.60 -23.86
N ALA A 52 10.49 22.76 -23.96
CA ALA A 52 9.09 23.17 -23.91
C ALA A 52 8.78 23.99 -22.67
N ALA A 53 7.89 24.98 -22.80
CA ALA A 53 7.50 25.81 -21.66
C ALA A 53 6.92 24.98 -20.50
N GLU A 54 6.28 23.84 -20.80
CA GLU A 54 5.77 22.90 -19.79
C GLU A 54 6.87 22.06 -19.12
N ASP A 55 7.97 21.81 -19.81
CA ASP A 55 9.13 21.06 -19.31
C ASP A 55 10.18 21.96 -18.66
N GLN A 56 10.08 23.27 -18.84
CA GLN A 56 10.92 24.23 -18.14
C GLN A 56 10.63 24.18 -16.63
N ILE A 57 11.71 24.05 -15.86
CA ILE A 57 11.63 24.06 -14.40
C ILE A 57 11.19 25.45 -13.97
N GLN A 58 9.97 25.56 -13.41
CA GLN A 58 9.51 26.82 -12.85
C GLN A 58 10.41 27.26 -11.69
N PRO A 59 10.58 28.57 -11.42
CA PRO A 59 11.53 29.09 -10.41
C PRO A 59 11.38 28.55 -8.98
N ARG A 60 10.31 27.81 -8.69
CA ARG A 60 9.99 27.22 -7.37
C ARG A 60 9.94 25.69 -7.38
N ARG A 61 10.23 25.05 -8.51
CA ARG A 61 10.32 23.58 -8.64
C ARG A 61 11.78 23.19 -8.78
N ARG A 62 12.11 21.97 -8.32
CA ARG A 62 13.44 21.37 -8.47
C ARG A 62 13.48 20.31 -9.57
N LEU A 63 12.31 19.88 -10.02
CA LEU A 63 12.12 18.91 -11.07
C LEU A 63 11.20 19.52 -12.13
N SER A 64 11.38 19.12 -13.39
CA SER A 64 10.43 19.40 -14.46
C SER A 64 9.10 18.68 -14.20
N LYS A 65 8.05 19.09 -14.91
CA LYS A 65 6.74 18.42 -14.86
C LYS A 65 6.87 16.93 -15.21
N SER A 66 7.57 16.63 -16.30
CA SER A 66 7.86 15.26 -16.77
C SER A 66 8.66 14.42 -15.75
N GLN A 67 9.62 15.01 -15.04
CA GLN A 67 10.31 14.31 -13.95
C GLN A 67 9.41 14.05 -12.75
N GLU A 68 8.59 15.04 -12.35
CA GLU A 68 7.59 14.85 -11.30
C GLU A 68 6.59 13.75 -11.68
N ASP A 69 6.19 13.65 -12.97
CA ASP A 69 5.29 12.60 -13.47
C ASP A 69 5.93 11.21 -13.37
N ARG A 70 7.19 11.07 -13.79
CA ARG A 70 7.93 9.80 -13.66
C ARG A 70 8.12 9.39 -12.21
N LEU A 71 8.40 10.35 -11.32
CA LEU A 71 8.53 10.07 -9.89
C LEU A 71 7.19 9.61 -9.29
N ALA A 72 6.08 10.25 -9.64
CA ALA A 72 4.75 9.83 -9.21
C ALA A 72 4.40 8.43 -9.73
N PHE A 73 4.66 8.15 -11.01
CA PHE A 73 4.48 6.82 -11.59
C PHE A 73 5.29 5.75 -10.86
N TRP A 74 6.56 6.04 -10.55
CA TRP A 74 7.40 5.13 -9.78
C TRP A 74 6.84 4.88 -8.37
N ILE A 75 6.39 5.93 -7.65
CA ILE A 75 5.77 5.79 -6.32
C ILE A 75 4.54 4.87 -6.39
N LEU A 76 3.63 5.10 -7.34
CA LEU A 76 2.42 4.30 -7.51
C LEU A 76 2.74 2.85 -7.90
N ARG A 77 3.77 2.64 -8.72
CA ARG A 77 4.22 1.29 -9.08
C ARG A 77 4.79 0.56 -7.87
N GLN A 78 5.61 1.22 -7.05
CA GLN A 78 6.14 0.65 -5.81
C GLN A 78 5.01 0.31 -4.82
N GLU A 79 4.00 1.17 -4.67
CA GLU A 79 2.80 0.87 -3.87
C GLU A 79 2.08 -0.38 -4.37
N SER A 80 1.87 -0.52 -5.68
CA SER A 80 1.20 -1.70 -6.27
C SER A 80 1.95 -3.01 -6.03
N LEU A 81 3.26 -2.93 -5.80
CA LEU A 81 4.12 -4.06 -5.48
C LEU A 81 4.27 -4.28 -3.96
N GLY A 82 3.60 -3.48 -3.13
CA GLY A 82 3.67 -3.52 -1.67
C GLY A 82 4.94 -2.88 -1.07
N TYR A 83 5.76 -2.20 -1.88
CA TYR A 83 6.98 -1.51 -1.47
C TYR A 83 6.83 0.02 -1.42
N ALA A 84 5.66 0.51 -0.99
CA ALA A 84 5.33 1.94 -0.98
C ALA A 84 6.45 2.77 -0.29
N PRO A 85 7.06 3.75 -0.99
CA PRO A 85 8.23 4.44 -0.46
C PRO A 85 7.85 5.46 0.61
N SER A 86 8.68 5.54 1.65
CA SER A 86 8.60 6.57 2.68
C SER A 86 9.02 7.96 2.16
N HIS A 87 8.68 9.00 2.91
CA HIS A 87 9.08 10.38 2.60
C HIS A 87 10.61 10.55 2.47
N SER A 88 11.38 9.82 3.28
CA SER A 88 12.85 9.84 3.25
C SER A 88 13.40 9.14 2.00
N GLN A 89 12.82 8.02 1.59
CA GLN A 89 13.19 7.32 0.36
C GLN A 89 12.87 8.16 -0.89
N ILE A 90 11.69 8.79 -0.95
CA ILE A 90 11.34 9.72 -2.03
C ILE A 90 12.36 10.86 -2.08
N ARG A 91 12.70 11.46 -0.93
CA ARG A 91 13.72 12.51 -0.85
C ARG A 91 15.07 12.02 -1.37
N ALA A 92 15.53 10.85 -0.95
CA ALA A 92 16.80 10.28 -1.37
C ALA A 92 16.83 10.01 -2.89
N CYS A 93 15.73 9.51 -3.45
CA CYS A 93 15.57 9.33 -4.89
C CYS A 93 15.71 10.66 -5.64
N VAL A 94 15.02 11.72 -5.19
CA VAL A 94 15.11 13.04 -5.84
C VAL A 94 16.52 13.63 -5.71
N ILE A 95 17.18 13.50 -4.55
CA ILE A 95 18.58 13.90 -4.38
C ILE A 95 19.48 13.17 -5.39
N GLY A 96 19.27 11.87 -5.58
CA GLY A 96 20.01 11.07 -6.55
C GLY A 96 19.82 11.55 -7.99
N LEU A 97 18.57 11.86 -8.38
CA LEU A 97 18.24 12.41 -9.70
C LEU A 97 18.93 13.76 -9.94
N LEU A 98 18.89 14.67 -8.96
CA LEU A 98 19.55 15.98 -9.08
C LEU A 98 21.07 15.85 -9.26
N ARG A 99 21.71 14.93 -8.53
CA ARG A 99 23.15 14.66 -8.67
C ARG A 99 23.51 14.17 -10.07
N GLN A 100 22.70 13.28 -10.65
CA GLN A 100 22.91 12.80 -12.02
C GLN A 100 22.80 13.91 -13.08
N GLN A 101 22.02 14.95 -12.79
CA GLN A 101 21.86 16.12 -13.67
C GLN A 101 22.94 17.18 -13.46
N GLY A 102 23.91 16.95 -12.57
CA GLY A 102 24.91 17.96 -12.20
C GLY A 102 24.35 19.11 -11.37
N GLU A 103 23.13 18.97 -10.82
CA GLU A 103 22.50 19.97 -9.99
C GLU A 103 22.87 19.82 -8.51
N HIS A 104 22.79 20.93 -7.77
CA HIS A 104 23.04 20.93 -6.33
C HIS A 104 21.98 20.06 -5.61
N PRO A 105 22.37 19.09 -4.76
CA PRO A 105 21.46 18.11 -4.16
C PRO A 105 20.54 18.66 -3.06
N ASP A 106 20.59 19.97 -2.77
CA ASP A 106 19.85 20.54 -1.65
C ASP A 106 18.35 20.63 -1.92
N LEU A 107 17.59 19.79 -1.21
CA LEU A 107 16.14 19.87 -1.18
C LEU A 107 15.69 20.53 0.12
N GLY A 108 14.80 21.52 0.03
CA GLY A 108 14.16 22.09 1.22
C GLY A 108 13.46 21.01 2.06
N ARG A 109 13.41 21.18 3.39
CA ARG A 109 12.78 20.22 4.32
C ARG A 109 11.36 19.84 3.92
N ASN A 110 10.59 20.80 3.43
CA ASN A 110 9.17 20.64 3.08
C ASN A 110 8.95 20.27 1.60
N TRP A 111 10.00 20.01 0.83
CA TRP A 111 9.86 19.79 -0.61
C TRP A 111 8.98 18.56 -0.93
N VAL A 112 9.21 17.43 -0.26
CA VAL A 112 8.46 16.18 -0.49
C VAL A 112 6.98 16.37 -0.16
N ILE A 113 6.67 17.00 0.98
CA ILE A 113 5.29 17.31 1.39
C ILE A 113 4.62 18.20 0.34
N LYS A 114 5.32 19.25 -0.12
CA LYS A 114 4.79 20.12 -1.18
C LYS A 114 4.63 19.39 -2.51
N PHE A 115 5.51 18.45 -2.86
CA PHE A 115 5.38 17.63 -4.08
C PHE A 115 4.12 16.77 -4.02
N ILE A 116 3.91 16.06 -2.91
CA ILE A 116 2.70 15.25 -2.69
C ILE A 116 1.45 16.15 -2.74
N ASN A 117 1.44 17.27 -2.02
CA ASN A 117 0.27 18.18 -1.99
C ASN A 117 -0.05 18.86 -3.34
N ARG A 118 0.90 18.94 -4.27
CA ARG A 118 0.65 19.47 -5.63
C ARG A 118 -0.05 18.47 -6.54
N ARG A 119 -0.11 17.19 -6.14
CA ARG A 119 -0.56 16.07 -6.97
C ARG A 119 -1.82 15.45 -6.38
N ALA A 120 -2.90 15.42 -7.16
CA ALA A 120 -4.17 14.84 -6.72
C ALA A 120 -4.11 13.28 -6.68
N ASP A 121 -3.19 12.70 -7.44
CA ASP A 121 -2.88 11.28 -7.57
C ASP A 121 -2.06 10.71 -6.41
N LEU A 122 -1.48 11.56 -5.54
CA LEU A 122 -0.66 11.13 -4.41
C LEU A 122 -1.26 11.56 -3.07
N LYS A 123 -1.26 10.65 -2.09
CA LYS A 123 -1.61 10.95 -0.71
C LYS A 123 -0.73 10.16 0.26
N THR A 124 -0.44 10.77 1.41
CA THR A 124 0.18 10.06 2.53
C THR A 124 -0.85 9.12 3.16
N LYS A 125 -0.48 7.85 3.32
CA LYS A 125 -1.30 6.81 3.94
C LYS A 125 -0.55 6.19 5.11
N MET A 126 -1.29 5.64 6.07
CA MET A 126 -0.71 4.82 7.13
C MET A 126 -0.40 3.44 6.57
N GLY A 127 0.88 3.06 6.56
CA GLY A 127 1.30 1.71 6.20
C GLY A 127 0.87 0.72 7.28
N ARG A 128 0.52 -0.51 6.88
CA ARG A 128 0.34 -1.64 7.79
C ARG A 128 1.55 -2.55 7.65
N TYR A 129 2.10 -2.96 8.79
CA TYR A 129 3.17 -3.96 8.79
C TYR A 129 2.57 -5.35 8.54
N GLN A 130 3.23 -6.11 7.67
CA GLN A 130 2.99 -7.52 7.46
C GLN A 130 4.33 -8.24 7.69
N GLU A 131 4.26 -9.49 8.17
CA GLU A 131 5.45 -10.33 8.32
C GLU A 131 6.13 -10.51 6.95
N ALA A 132 7.45 -10.32 6.90
CA ALA A 132 8.21 -10.35 5.66
C ALA A 132 8.06 -11.68 4.91
N GLU A 133 8.09 -12.81 5.62
CA GLU A 133 7.90 -14.13 5.00
C GLU A 133 6.51 -14.29 4.35
N ARG A 134 5.45 -13.78 5.00
CA ARG A 134 4.09 -13.79 4.41
C ARG A 134 4.04 -12.93 3.15
N PHE A 135 4.72 -11.78 3.18
CA PHE A 135 4.77 -10.88 2.04
C PHE A 135 5.53 -11.50 0.86
N ASP A 136 6.70 -12.09 1.11
CA ASP A 136 7.57 -12.67 0.08
C ASP A 136 7.03 -13.99 -0.49
N SER A 137 6.27 -14.76 0.31
CA SER A 137 5.65 -16.00 -0.14
C SER A 137 4.38 -15.80 -0.99
N PHE A 138 3.69 -14.67 -0.84
CA PHE A 138 2.46 -14.35 -1.57
C PHE A 138 2.72 -13.84 -2.99
N THR A 139 3.34 -14.68 -3.82
CA THR A 139 3.61 -14.37 -5.23
C THR A 139 2.49 -14.88 -6.15
N PRO A 140 2.22 -14.24 -7.30
CA PRO A 140 1.24 -14.74 -8.27
C PRO A 140 1.49 -16.21 -8.64
N ARG A 141 2.76 -16.61 -8.80
CA ARG A 141 3.14 -18.00 -9.09
C ARG A 141 2.75 -18.97 -7.98
N ALA A 142 3.01 -18.62 -6.72
CA ALA A 142 2.63 -19.47 -5.58
C ALA A 142 1.11 -19.61 -5.47
N VAL A 143 0.38 -18.50 -5.69
CA VAL A 143 -1.09 -18.49 -5.69
C VAL A 143 -1.64 -19.37 -6.82
N HIS A 144 -1.16 -19.19 -8.06
CA HIS A 144 -1.58 -20.03 -9.19
C HIS A 144 -1.28 -21.51 -8.94
N TRP A 145 -0.07 -21.83 -8.45
CA TRP A 145 0.32 -23.20 -8.17
C TRP A 145 -0.59 -23.87 -7.13
N TYR A 146 -0.97 -23.15 -6.07
CA TYR A 146 -1.93 -23.65 -5.09
C TYR A 146 -3.28 -24.00 -5.73
N PHE A 147 -3.84 -23.10 -6.54
CA PHE A 147 -5.13 -23.33 -7.20
C PHE A 147 -5.06 -24.42 -8.27
N ASP A 148 -3.95 -24.52 -9.02
CA ASP A 148 -3.73 -25.59 -10.00
C ASP A 148 -3.74 -26.97 -9.33
N ILE A 149 -3.10 -27.11 -8.16
CA ILE A 149 -3.15 -28.36 -7.38
C ILE A 149 -4.57 -28.62 -6.87
N ARG A 150 -5.22 -27.60 -6.29
CA ARG A 150 -6.57 -27.70 -5.75
C ARG A 150 -7.56 -28.19 -6.82
N ASP A 151 -7.60 -27.51 -7.95
CA ASP A 151 -8.57 -27.78 -9.02
C ASP A 151 -8.20 -29.06 -9.79
N GLY A 152 -6.90 -29.38 -9.90
CA GLY A 152 -6.41 -30.58 -10.56
C GLY A 152 -6.61 -31.87 -9.76
N GLN A 153 -6.32 -31.87 -8.45
CA GLN A 153 -6.31 -33.08 -7.62
C GLN A 153 -7.53 -33.22 -6.71
N TYR A 154 -8.14 -32.09 -6.32
CA TYR A 154 -9.15 -32.03 -5.26
C TYR A 154 -10.47 -31.41 -5.73
N SER A 155 -10.69 -31.24 -7.04
CA SER A 155 -11.94 -30.70 -7.59
C SER A 155 -13.18 -31.55 -7.29
N TRP A 156 -13.01 -32.81 -6.91
CA TRP A 156 -14.09 -33.69 -6.46
C TRP A 156 -14.55 -33.41 -5.02
N ILE A 157 -13.77 -32.68 -4.22
CA ILE A 157 -14.17 -32.26 -2.87
C ILE A 157 -15.14 -31.09 -3.02
N LYS A 158 -16.34 -31.27 -2.47
CA LYS A 158 -17.38 -30.24 -2.52
C LYS A 158 -17.00 -29.00 -1.70
N PRO A 159 -17.50 -27.81 -2.06
CA PRO A 159 -17.28 -26.59 -1.29
C PRO A 159 -17.72 -26.70 0.18
N GLU A 160 -18.82 -27.40 0.46
CA GLU A 160 -19.34 -27.68 1.81
C GLU A 160 -18.36 -28.45 2.71
N ASN A 161 -17.39 -29.15 2.10
CA ASN A 161 -16.35 -29.95 2.75
C ASN A 161 -14.95 -29.35 2.57
N THR A 162 -14.85 -28.13 2.02
CA THR A 162 -13.60 -27.38 1.92
C THR A 162 -13.64 -26.29 2.97
N VAL A 163 -12.76 -26.34 3.96
CA VAL A 163 -12.81 -25.42 5.10
C VAL A 163 -11.50 -24.68 5.25
N ASN A 164 -11.59 -23.37 5.41
CA ASN A 164 -10.49 -22.54 5.85
C ASN A 164 -10.55 -22.43 7.37
N VAL A 165 -9.47 -22.84 8.03
CA VAL A 165 -9.32 -22.81 9.50
C VAL A 165 -8.24 -21.80 9.84
N ASP A 166 -8.48 -20.95 10.83
CA ASP A 166 -7.50 -19.99 11.34
C ASP A 166 -7.55 -19.96 12.87
N GLU A 167 -6.40 -19.63 13.48
CA GLU A 167 -6.28 -19.45 14.93
C GLU A 167 -6.10 -17.97 15.26
N GLY A 168 -7.02 -17.42 16.04
CA GLY A 168 -6.93 -16.08 16.58
C GLY A 168 -6.66 -16.09 18.08
N GLY A 169 -6.29 -14.93 18.62
CA GLY A 169 -6.07 -14.78 20.05
C GLY A 169 -6.51 -13.40 20.54
N ILE A 170 -7.08 -13.36 21.74
CA ILE A 170 -7.34 -12.13 22.49
C ILE A 170 -6.49 -12.17 23.76
N MET A 171 -5.66 -11.13 23.93
CA MET A 171 -4.87 -10.97 25.14
C MET A 171 -5.71 -10.32 26.24
N THR A 172 -5.76 -10.96 27.41
CA THR A 172 -6.56 -10.48 28.53
C THR A 172 -6.13 -9.07 28.97
N GLY A 173 -7.09 -8.16 29.00
CA GLY A 173 -6.93 -6.79 29.48
C GLY A 173 -6.20 -5.83 28.53
N PHE A 174 -5.80 -6.30 27.35
CA PHE A 174 -5.27 -5.42 26.30
C PHE A 174 -6.42 -5.01 25.37
N GLY A 175 -6.87 -3.78 25.48
CA GLY A 175 -7.83 -3.17 24.56
C GLY A 175 -7.14 -2.38 23.45
N LEU A 176 -7.91 -1.90 22.48
CA LEU A 176 -7.44 -0.88 21.53
C LEU A 176 -7.09 0.41 22.28
N ASP A 177 -6.19 1.21 21.71
CA ASP A 177 -5.85 2.54 22.23
C ASP A 177 -7.13 3.38 22.42
N SER A 178 -7.47 3.68 23.68
CA SER A 178 -8.61 4.53 24.00
C SER A 178 -8.23 6.00 23.89
N LEU A 179 -9.13 6.84 23.38
CA LEU A 179 -8.96 8.28 23.47
C LEU A 179 -8.92 8.71 24.94
N VAL A 180 -7.88 9.46 25.31
CA VAL A 180 -7.67 9.96 26.68
C VAL A 180 -7.58 11.48 26.68
N VAL A 181 -8.10 12.09 27.73
CA VAL A 181 -7.96 13.54 27.95
C VAL A 181 -6.66 13.79 28.70
N GLY A 182 -5.82 14.67 28.15
CA GLY A 182 -4.50 14.99 28.69
C GLY A 182 -4.11 16.45 28.48
N SER A 183 -2.91 16.80 28.92
CA SER A 183 -2.35 18.14 28.75
C SER A 183 -2.20 18.51 27.26
N ALA A 184 -2.40 19.78 26.92
CA ALA A 184 -2.15 20.31 25.58
C ALA A 184 -0.66 20.42 25.22
N ASP A 185 0.26 20.14 26.15
CA ASP A 185 1.70 20.12 25.88
C ASP A 185 2.10 18.92 25.01
N PRO A 186 2.60 19.13 23.77
CA PRO A 186 2.95 18.05 22.85
C PRO A 186 4.13 17.18 23.32
N LYS A 187 4.87 17.60 24.36
CA LYS A 187 5.95 16.79 24.94
C LYS A 187 5.44 15.77 25.97
N ARG A 188 4.22 15.93 26.50
CA ARG A 188 3.64 15.02 27.48
C ARG A 188 2.93 13.86 26.77
N LYS A 189 3.32 12.64 27.15
CA LYS A 189 2.63 11.42 26.74
C LYS A 189 1.64 11.01 27.82
N ALA A 190 0.42 10.67 27.43
CA ALA A 190 -0.53 10.03 28.32
C ALA A 190 -0.19 8.54 28.38
N PHE A 191 0.12 8.05 29.58
CA PHE A 191 0.35 6.63 29.80
C PHE A 191 -0.88 6.03 30.47
N LEU A 192 -1.44 4.99 29.86
CA LEU A 192 -2.46 4.17 30.48
C LEU A 192 -1.81 2.97 31.15
N LYS A 193 -2.33 2.59 32.32
CA LYS A 193 -1.91 1.38 33.00
C LYS A 193 -2.42 0.18 32.19
N GLY A 194 -1.52 -0.52 31.52
CA GLY A 194 -1.81 -1.81 30.91
C GLY A 194 -1.80 -2.95 31.95
N PRO A 195 -2.45 -4.09 31.67
CA PRO A 195 -2.22 -5.31 32.43
C PRO A 195 -0.78 -5.77 32.27
N GLN A 196 -0.20 -6.32 33.34
CA GLN A 196 1.09 -7.02 33.25
C GLN A 196 0.94 -8.47 32.74
N THR A 197 -0.29 -8.96 32.60
CA THR A 197 -0.60 -10.33 32.22
C THR A 197 -0.46 -10.52 30.72
N ARG A 198 0.29 -11.54 30.30
CA ARG A 198 0.36 -12.02 28.90
C ARG A 198 -0.52 -13.25 28.69
N ASN A 199 -1.67 -13.28 29.34
CA ASN A 199 -2.60 -14.40 29.20
C ASN A 199 -3.38 -14.20 27.90
N TRP A 200 -3.33 -15.22 27.05
CA TRP A 200 -4.08 -15.28 25.81
C TRP A 200 -5.26 -16.23 25.98
N THR A 201 -6.39 -15.85 25.42
CA THR A 201 -7.48 -16.77 25.08
C THR A 201 -7.42 -16.94 23.58
N SER A 202 -7.13 -18.15 23.14
CA SER A 202 -7.03 -18.46 21.71
C SER A 202 -8.35 -19.04 21.23
N PHE A 203 -8.62 -18.92 19.94
CA PHE A 203 -9.81 -19.46 19.34
C PHE A 203 -9.52 -20.01 17.95
N ILE A 204 -10.07 -21.18 17.67
CA ILE A 204 -10.07 -21.81 16.36
C ILE A 204 -11.38 -21.41 15.69
N GLU A 205 -11.27 -20.71 14.56
CA GLU A 205 -12.40 -20.33 13.73
C GLU A 205 -12.29 -21.01 12.36
N ALA A 206 -13.43 -21.43 11.83
CA ALA A 206 -13.46 -22.16 10.59
C ALA A 206 -14.69 -21.81 9.76
N VAL A 207 -14.47 -21.59 8.47
CA VAL A 207 -15.53 -21.27 7.51
C VAL A 207 -15.37 -22.15 6.28
N THR A 208 -16.47 -22.79 5.90
CA THR A 208 -16.59 -23.58 4.68
C THR A 208 -16.58 -22.70 3.43
N ALA A 209 -16.20 -23.27 2.29
CA ALA A 209 -16.13 -22.53 1.03
C ALA A 209 -17.52 -22.12 0.49
N ASP A 210 -18.62 -22.73 0.99
CA ASP A 210 -20.00 -22.30 0.75
C ASP A 210 -20.52 -21.28 1.79
N GLY A 211 -19.69 -20.89 2.76
CA GLY A 211 -19.93 -19.76 3.66
C GLY A 211 -20.57 -20.13 5.01
N ARG A 212 -20.72 -21.41 5.33
CA ARG A 212 -21.14 -21.87 6.66
C ARG A 212 -20.00 -21.76 7.66
N ALA A 213 -20.22 -20.99 8.73
CA ALA A 213 -19.33 -20.94 9.88
C ALA A 213 -19.48 -22.21 10.74
N LEU A 214 -18.35 -22.80 11.13
CA LEU A 214 -18.32 -23.90 12.09
C LEU A 214 -18.33 -23.35 13.51
N VAL A 215 -18.65 -24.23 14.47
CA VAL A 215 -18.62 -23.88 15.89
C VAL A 215 -17.18 -23.52 16.29
N PRO A 216 -16.91 -22.32 16.83
CA PRO A 216 -15.56 -21.94 17.20
C PRO A 216 -15.08 -22.78 18.40
N GLY A 217 -13.79 -23.10 18.39
CA GLY A 217 -13.09 -23.75 19.49
C GLY A 217 -12.39 -22.72 20.37
N ILE A 218 -12.88 -22.47 21.57
CA ILE A 218 -12.29 -21.52 22.52
C ILE A 218 -11.31 -22.24 23.45
N ILE A 219 -10.07 -21.76 23.47
CA ILE A 219 -8.95 -22.35 24.20
C ILE A 219 -8.55 -21.41 25.34
N PHE A 220 -8.83 -21.82 26.57
CA PHE A 220 -8.39 -21.09 27.75
C PHE A 220 -7.04 -21.62 28.24
N LYS A 221 -6.16 -20.70 28.66
CA LYS A 221 -4.95 -21.08 29.38
C LYS A 221 -5.30 -21.63 30.76
N GLY A 222 -5.02 -22.91 31.01
CA GLY A 222 -5.33 -23.56 32.28
C GLY A 222 -5.20 -25.08 32.21
N LYS A 223 -5.45 -25.74 33.35
CA LYS A 223 -5.54 -27.21 33.43
C LYS A 223 -6.96 -27.73 33.23
N GLU A 224 -7.93 -27.01 33.78
CA GLU A 224 -9.34 -27.39 33.74
C GLU A 224 -10.18 -26.13 33.62
N LEU A 225 -11.28 -26.24 32.88
CA LEU A 225 -12.29 -25.18 32.80
C LEU A 225 -13.33 -25.41 33.89
N GLN A 226 -13.42 -24.50 34.85
CA GLN A 226 -14.43 -24.53 35.91
C GLN A 226 -15.79 -24.06 35.36
N LYS A 227 -16.34 -24.79 34.37
CA LYS A 227 -17.61 -24.46 33.67
C LYS A 227 -18.78 -24.24 34.64
N GLN A 228 -18.76 -24.94 35.77
CA GLN A 228 -19.79 -24.86 36.81
C GLN A 228 -19.95 -23.47 37.43
N TRP A 229 -18.96 -22.58 37.32
CA TRP A 229 -19.02 -21.23 37.89
C TRP A 229 -19.75 -20.22 37.01
N PHE A 230 -20.03 -20.57 35.74
CA PHE A 230 -20.57 -19.65 34.74
C PHE A 230 -21.75 -20.26 33.97
N LEU A 231 -22.52 -21.14 34.62
CA LEU A 231 -23.57 -21.92 33.95
C LEU A 231 -24.64 -21.04 33.31
N ASP A 232 -24.95 -19.89 33.89
CA ASP A 232 -25.99 -18.99 33.38
C ASP A 232 -25.46 -18.04 32.31
N GLU A 233 -24.17 -17.70 32.35
CA GLU A 233 -23.46 -16.95 31.33
C GLU A 233 -23.19 -17.81 30.10
N PHE A 234 -22.77 -19.07 30.27
CA PHE A 234 -22.59 -20.00 29.15
C PHE A 234 -23.91 -20.32 28.44
N LYS A 235 -25.06 -20.31 29.14
CA LYS A 235 -26.38 -20.43 28.49
C LYS A 235 -26.72 -19.23 27.60
N GLN A 236 -26.11 -18.07 27.85
CA GLN A 236 -26.30 -16.84 27.07
C GLN A 236 -25.29 -16.71 25.93
N ILE A 237 -24.14 -17.37 26.04
CA ILE A 237 -23.14 -17.47 24.98
C ILE A 237 -23.54 -18.63 24.06
N ALA A 238 -23.25 -18.52 22.76
CA ALA A 238 -23.53 -19.57 21.80
C ALA A 238 -22.87 -20.91 22.23
N ASP A 239 -23.44 -22.04 21.77
CA ASP A 239 -22.98 -23.41 22.10
C ASP A 239 -21.63 -23.71 21.44
N TRP A 240 -20.58 -23.06 21.95
CA TRP A 240 -19.22 -23.14 21.45
C TRP A 240 -18.46 -24.31 22.07
N TYR A 241 -17.41 -24.74 21.38
CA TYR A 241 -16.55 -25.79 21.89
C TYR A 241 -15.49 -25.16 22.81
N TYR A 242 -15.46 -25.55 24.09
CA TYR A 242 -14.53 -24.99 25.08
C TYR A 242 -13.54 -26.04 25.58
N ILE A 243 -12.25 -25.74 25.45
CA ILE A 243 -11.12 -26.57 25.87
C ILE A 243 -10.05 -25.75 26.59
N THR A 244 -9.13 -26.41 27.30
CA THR A 244 -8.02 -25.78 28.02
C THR A 244 -6.67 -26.30 27.58
N SER A 245 -5.68 -25.42 27.58
CA SER A 245 -4.28 -25.75 27.32
C SER A 245 -3.37 -25.14 28.38
N PRO A 246 -2.28 -25.81 28.84
CA PRO A 246 -1.34 -25.23 29.80
C PRO A 246 -0.71 -23.91 29.33
N ASN A 247 -0.49 -23.76 28.01
CA ASN A 247 0.11 -22.57 27.42
C ASN A 247 -0.93 -21.61 26.80
N GLY A 248 -2.18 -22.06 26.63
CA GLY A 248 -3.26 -21.28 26.03
C GLY A 248 -3.27 -21.28 24.49
N TRP A 249 -2.51 -22.18 23.86
CA TRP A 249 -2.42 -22.33 22.41
C TRP A 249 -2.97 -23.69 21.99
N THR A 250 -3.33 -23.80 20.71
CA THR A 250 -3.62 -25.07 20.06
C THR A 250 -2.38 -25.98 20.07
N ASP A 251 -2.61 -27.27 20.28
CA ASP A 251 -1.64 -28.34 20.04
C ASP A 251 -2.29 -29.45 19.21
N ASP A 252 -1.50 -30.46 18.82
CA ASP A 252 -2.00 -31.56 17.98
C ASP A 252 -3.21 -32.27 18.59
N HIS A 253 -3.24 -32.41 19.92
CA HIS A 253 -4.36 -33.05 20.62
C HIS A 253 -5.63 -32.21 20.52
N ILE A 254 -5.53 -30.92 20.85
CA ILE A 254 -6.65 -29.97 20.78
C ILE A 254 -7.16 -29.86 19.34
N GLY A 255 -6.26 -29.80 18.36
CA GLY A 255 -6.60 -29.74 16.94
C GLY A 255 -7.39 -30.96 16.48
N ILE A 256 -6.91 -32.17 16.82
CA ILE A 256 -7.62 -33.43 16.50
C ILE A 256 -8.97 -33.47 17.20
N GLU A 257 -9.04 -33.14 18.48
CA GLU A 257 -10.30 -33.20 19.24
C GLU A 257 -11.34 -32.23 18.67
N TRP A 258 -10.92 -31.01 18.28
CA TRP A 258 -11.81 -30.06 17.62
C TRP A 258 -12.27 -30.59 16.25
N LEU A 259 -11.38 -31.20 15.45
CA LEU A 259 -11.75 -31.81 14.17
C LEU A 259 -12.81 -32.92 14.34
N GLU A 260 -12.61 -33.82 15.30
CA GLU A 260 -13.54 -34.92 15.57
C GLU A 260 -14.90 -34.44 16.07
N ARG A 261 -14.92 -33.43 16.95
CA ARG A 261 -16.15 -32.97 17.61
C ARG A 261 -16.92 -31.90 16.84
N VAL A 262 -16.24 -31.13 15.99
CA VAL A 262 -16.82 -29.95 15.31
C VAL A 262 -16.82 -30.09 13.79
N TYR A 263 -15.74 -30.60 13.20
CA TYR A 263 -15.61 -30.66 11.74
C TYR A 263 -16.24 -31.92 11.11
N LEU A 264 -16.08 -33.08 11.75
CA LEU A 264 -16.59 -34.38 11.27
C LEU A 264 -18.00 -34.85 11.73
N PRO A 265 -18.78 -34.15 12.57
CA PRO A 265 -19.94 -34.74 13.25
C PRO A 265 -21.11 -35.13 12.33
#